data_AF-A0A098VPV2-F1
#
_entry.id   AF-A0A098VPV2-F1
#
_cell.length_a   1.000
_cell.length_b   1.000
_cell.length_c   1.000
_cell.angle_alpha   90.00
_cell.angle_beta   90.00
_cell.angle_gamma   90.00
#
_symmetry.space_group_name_H-M   'P 1'
#
loop_
_entity.id
_entity.type
_entity.pdbx_description
1 polymer ?
#
loop_
_entity_poly.entity_id
_entity_poly.type
_entity_poly.pdbx_seq_one_letter_code
_entity_poly.pdbx_strand_id
1 'polypeptide(L)'
;MKTLESSLDKNQVLIEAKELKEDQNKIQVSDIPKESPLKTPWVKAQRSRGYANFESNLVCYSRTDSTNNILYLKILGNDLFSNADVQSPELLVRSLIRLPIVMDCISEIGVEHRTIDDYTEDVKLHTGGISVGLETIIDYKGSDRDLIVILDNQKFSILPTISTHGLSQNVPRLLDLIDETLRIPNFSDKLRLKNLILSSSSSGITSIANSGHSYAILYAEALEGITQIFYLDHLCSLISCKDENPDLDRSVLKFTKDWEAIVCRGICDRFSILGAEDSIIASAAETVFDIFSNGGPLACKAGGTRLPFSEEDASKLPIPDGTNTYFDFPFPVSSTATSFMTVPWCDDDSPKFKKSIGWIKSEDNGPNDQDILEAKLSIFKSMDAPVDIDSLGMTEFIHRISSEERDARRKKLLSVTLHDIKELLNRVWPTGGQGPKGCSVIIGGGISPPADWRIIKGPGCSQS
;
A
#
# COMPACT_ATOMS: atom_id res chain seq x y z
N MET A 1 47.94 -28.51 14.73
CA MET A 1 46.63 -28.98 15.22
C MET A 1 45.50 -28.06 14.76
N LYS A 2 45.50 -26.75 15.08
CA LYS A 2 44.43 -25.80 14.67
C LYS A 2 44.09 -25.75 13.16
N THR A 3 45.07 -25.95 12.27
CA THR A 3 44.85 -25.95 10.81
C THR A 3 44.19 -27.23 10.28
N LEU A 4 44.44 -28.37 10.94
CA LEU A 4 43.86 -29.67 10.61
C LEU A 4 42.40 -29.76 11.07
N GLU A 5 42.07 -29.20 12.23
CA GLU A 5 40.69 -29.09 12.72
C GLU A 5 39.83 -28.22 11.80
N SER A 6 40.34 -27.07 11.32
CA SER A 6 39.58 -26.23 10.37
C SER A 6 39.36 -26.87 8.99
N SER A 7 40.26 -27.76 8.56
CA SER A 7 40.11 -28.50 7.31
C SER A 7 39.16 -29.68 7.43
N LEU A 8 39.07 -30.32 8.60
CA LEU A 8 38.09 -31.37 8.87
C LEU A 8 36.68 -30.78 8.89
N ASP A 9 36.50 -29.63 9.54
CA ASP A 9 35.22 -28.93 9.67
C ASP A 9 34.69 -28.45 8.30
N LYS A 10 35.56 -27.92 7.44
CA LYS A 10 35.20 -27.57 6.05
C LYS A 10 34.80 -28.78 5.21
N ASN A 11 35.46 -29.93 5.39
CA ASN A 11 35.10 -31.14 4.67
C ASN A 11 33.76 -31.72 5.16
N GLN A 12 33.48 -31.63 6.45
CA GLN A 12 32.20 -32.01 7.04
C GLN A 12 31.06 -31.15 6.45
N VAL A 13 31.22 -29.82 6.45
CA VAL A 13 30.27 -28.88 5.84
C VAL A 13 30.08 -29.14 4.34
N LEU A 14 31.13 -29.54 3.62
CA LEU A 14 31.03 -29.86 2.19
C LEU A 14 30.26 -31.17 1.94
N ILE A 15 30.37 -32.15 2.84
CA ILE A 15 29.62 -33.42 2.78
C ILE A 15 28.14 -33.14 3.10
N GLU A 16 27.87 -32.42 4.19
CA GLU A 16 26.51 -32.01 4.56
C GLU A 16 25.86 -31.16 3.45
N ALA A 17 26.60 -30.25 2.81
CA ALA A 17 26.10 -29.48 1.68
C ALA A 17 25.77 -30.36 0.44
N LYS A 18 26.53 -31.44 0.21
CA LYS A 18 26.23 -32.39 -0.86
C LYS A 18 25.01 -33.25 -0.54
N GLU A 19 24.90 -33.73 0.69
CA GLU A 19 23.73 -34.48 1.17
C GLU A 19 22.47 -33.61 1.11
N LEU A 20 22.53 -32.35 1.57
CA LEU A 20 21.44 -31.38 1.46
C LEU A 20 21.06 -31.09 0.01
N LYS A 21 22.03 -31.05 -0.91
CA LYS A 21 21.77 -30.86 -2.35
C LYS A 21 21.11 -32.10 -2.95
N GLU A 22 21.52 -33.30 -2.56
CA GLU A 22 20.89 -34.56 -2.97
C GLU A 22 19.47 -34.68 -2.41
N ASP A 23 19.22 -34.22 -1.18
CA ASP A 23 17.90 -34.21 -0.57
C ASP A 23 16.99 -33.14 -1.19
N GLN A 24 17.51 -31.96 -1.53
CA GLN A 24 16.78 -30.95 -2.29
C GLN A 24 16.31 -31.48 -3.65
N ASN A 25 17.14 -32.29 -4.33
CA ASN A 25 16.76 -32.91 -5.60
C ASN A 25 15.69 -34.00 -5.45
N LYS A 26 15.40 -34.47 -4.23
CA LYS A 26 14.32 -35.44 -3.96
C LYS A 26 12.98 -34.75 -3.71
N ILE A 27 12.95 -33.45 -3.42
CA ILE A 27 11.72 -32.71 -3.11
C ILE A 27 10.82 -32.67 -4.33
N GLN A 28 9.60 -33.16 -4.18
CA GLN A 28 8.58 -33.15 -5.21
C GLN A 28 7.53 -32.07 -4.93
N VAL A 29 6.79 -31.68 -5.96
CA VAL A 29 5.66 -30.75 -5.83
C VAL A 29 4.58 -31.29 -4.86
N SER A 30 4.49 -32.62 -4.71
CA SER A 30 3.58 -33.27 -3.75
C SER A 30 3.94 -33.03 -2.28
N ASP A 31 5.19 -32.63 -1.99
CA ASP A 31 5.66 -32.41 -0.63
C ASP A 31 5.30 -31.01 -0.11
N ILE A 32 4.77 -30.16 -1.01
CA ILE A 32 4.31 -28.81 -0.67
C ILE A 32 3.00 -28.93 0.15
N PRO A 33 2.97 -28.45 1.41
CA PRO A 33 1.80 -28.56 2.27
C PRO A 33 0.54 -27.97 1.62
N LYS A 34 -0.64 -28.44 2.01
CA LYS A 34 -1.88 -27.75 1.65
C LYS A 34 -1.95 -26.43 2.42
N GLU A 35 -2.64 -25.44 1.85
CA GLU A 35 -2.94 -24.23 2.60
C GLU A 35 -3.70 -24.62 3.86
N SER A 36 -3.25 -24.11 5.00
CA SER A 36 -4.00 -24.28 6.24
C SER A 36 -5.07 -23.20 6.27
N PRO A 37 -6.36 -23.56 6.38
CA PRO A 37 -7.39 -22.56 6.58
C PRO A 37 -7.09 -21.77 7.85
N LEU A 38 -7.60 -20.53 7.92
CA LEU A 38 -7.56 -19.76 9.15
C LEU A 38 -8.15 -20.61 10.27
N LYS A 39 -7.39 -20.77 11.37
CA LYS A 39 -7.86 -21.55 12.54
C LYS A 39 -9.17 -20.99 13.08
N THR A 40 -9.32 -19.67 13.04
CA THR A 40 -10.52 -18.93 13.41
C THR A 40 -10.95 -18.04 12.24
N PRO A 41 -12.09 -18.30 11.59
CA PRO A 41 -12.59 -17.46 10.51
C PRO A 41 -13.16 -16.14 11.04
N TRP A 42 -13.36 -15.16 10.16
CA TRP A 42 -14.04 -13.91 10.49
C TRP A 42 -15.51 -14.15 10.84
N VAL A 43 -15.96 -13.60 11.96
CA VAL A 43 -17.38 -13.42 12.28
C VAL A 43 -17.82 -12.06 11.72
N LYS A 44 -18.89 -12.06 10.91
CA LYS A 44 -19.38 -10.84 10.25
C LYS A 44 -20.66 -10.37 10.94
N ALA A 45 -20.67 -9.11 11.36
CA ALA A 45 -21.86 -8.41 11.84
C ALA A 45 -22.10 -7.16 10.98
N GLN A 46 -23.36 -6.76 10.81
CA GLN A 46 -23.71 -5.58 10.04
C GLN A 46 -24.76 -4.74 10.77
N ARG A 47 -24.65 -3.42 10.62
CA ARG A 47 -25.62 -2.45 11.15
C ARG A 47 -25.98 -1.47 10.03
N SER A 48 -27.28 -1.20 9.87
CA SER A 48 -27.75 -0.21 8.91
C SER A 48 -27.39 1.19 9.39
N ARG A 49 -27.02 2.05 8.44
CA ARG A 49 -26.67 3.45 8.67
C ARG A 49 -27.36 4.34 7.64
N GLY A 50 -27.98 5.41 8.12
CA GLY A 50 -28.53 6.47 7.27
C GLY A 50 -27.54 7.63 7.14
N TYR A 51 -27.05 7.89 5.94
CA TYR A 51 -26.54 9.21 5.56
C TYR A 51 -27.65 9.99 4.88
N ALA A 52 -27.56 11.33 4.88
CA ALA A 52 -28.63 12.27 4.52
C ALA A 52 -29.40 12.01 3.20
N ASN A 53 -28.99 11.05 2.34
CA ASN A 53 -29.77 10.51 1.22
C ASN A 53 -29.42 9.03 0.83
N PHE A 54 -28.71 8.25 1.66
CA PHE A 54 -28.30 6.87 1.32
C PHE A 54 -28.34 5.94 2.55
N GLU A 55 -28.91 4.74 2.40
CA GLU A 55 -28.76 3.63 3.34
C GLU A 55 -27.53 2.81 2.96
N SER A 56 -26.56 2.70 3.88
CA SER A 56 -25.37 1.86 3.72
C SER A 56 -25.21 0.97 4.95
N ASN A 57 -24.73 -0.26 4.77
CA ASN A 57 -24.45 -1.16 5.90
C ASN A 57 -22.99 -0.99 6.34
N LEU A 58 -22.77 -0.64 7.61
CA LEU A 58 -21.45 -0.73 8.22
C LEU A 58 -21.18 -2.19 8.59
N VAL A 59 -20.03 -2.73 8.17
CA VAL A 59 -19.69 -4.15 8.37
C VAL A 59 -18.53 -4.32 9.35
N CYS A 60 -18.74 -5.08 10.41
CA CYS A 60 -17.71 -5.51 11.36
C CYS A 60 -17.21 -6.92 11.00
N TYR A 61 -15.89 -7.06 10.94
CA TYR A 61 -15.17 -8.33 10.86
C TYR A 61 -14.50 -8.57 12.22
N SER A 62 -15.05 -9.45 13.04
CA SER A 62 -14.46 -9.78 14.34
C SER A 62 -13.80 -11.15 14.34
N ARG A 63 -12.67 -11.26 15.06
CA ARG A 63 -11.99 -12.55 15.27
C ARG A 63 -11.34 -12.59 16.64
N THR A 64 -11.44 -13.76 17.26
CA THR A 64 -10.83 -14.04 18.57
C THR A 64 -9.63 -14.95 18.37
N ASP A 65 -8.48 -14.53 18.90
CA ASP A 65 -7.23 -15.27 18.79
C ASP A 65 -6.25 -14.92 19.93
N SER A 66 -5.17 -15.70 20.07
CA SER A 66 -4.16 -15.52 21.12
C SER A 66 -3.25 -14.32 20.79
N THR A 67 -3.74 -13.14 21.13
CA THR A 67 -3.12 -11.83 20.85
C THR A 67 -2.32 -11.26 22.03
N ASN A 68 -2.10 -12.06 23.09
CA ASN A 68 -1.46 -11.62 24.34
C ASN A 68 -2.13 -10.37 24.94
N ASN A 69 -3.47 -10.33 24.95
CA ASN A 69 -4.29 -9.23 25.47
C ASN A 69 -4.09 -7.89 24.74
N ILE A 70 -3.73 -7.95 23.46
CA ILE A 70 -3.70 -6.78 22.57
C ILE A 70 -4.92 -6.85 21.65
N LEU A 71 -5.70 -5.78 21.61
CA LEU A 71 -6.76 -5.58 20.64
C LEU A 71 -6.20 -4.79 19.46
N TYR A 72 -6.43 -5.29 18.24
CA TYR A 72 -6.09 -4.62 16.99
C TYR A 72 -7.38 -4.17 16.30
N LEU A 73 -7.41 -2.91 15.89
CA LEU A 73 -8.51 -2.30 15.14
C LEU A 73 -7.98 -1.78 13.82
N LYS A 74 -8.56 -2.24 12.71
CA LYS A 74 -8.33 -1.64 11.38
C LYS A 74 -9.65 -1.22 10.77
N ILE A 75 -9.79 0.05 10.45
CA ILE A 75 -10.93 0.67 9.78
C ILE A 75 -10.56 0.91 8.32
N LEU A 76 -11.50 0.62 7.42
CA LEU A 76 -11.44 0.95 6.00
C LEU A 76 -12.66 1.79 5.64
N GLY A 77 -12.41 2.95 5.03
CA GLY A 77 -13.47 3.82 4.55
C GLY A 77 -14.01 3.43 3.18
N ASN A 78 -14.91 4.26 2.69
CA ASN A 78 -15.43 4.13 1.34
C ASN A 78 -14.36 4.45 0.30
N ASP A 79 -14.53 3.89 -0.90
CA ASP A 79 -13.71 4.26 -2.03
C ASP A 79 -13.91 5.75 -2.34
N LEU A 80 -12.81 6.51 -2.28
CA LEU A 80 -12.79 7.94 -2.51
C LEU A 80 -13.26 8.31 -3.92
N PHE A 81 -13.33 7.37 -4.87
CA PHE A 81 -13.70 7.65 -6.27
C PHE A 81 -15.04 7.02 -6.71
N SER A 82 -15.70 6.23 -5.85
CA SER A 82 -16.90 5.43 -6.16
C SER A 82 -18.15 6.18 -6.67
N ASN A 83 -18.18 7.51 -6.61
CA ASN A 83 -19.30 8.35 -7.09
C ASN A 83 -18.83 9.68 -7.69
N ALA A 84 -17.52 9.80 -7.99
CA ALA A 84 -17.04 10.95 -8.71
C ALA A 84 -17.43 10.78 -10.18
N ASP A 85 -18.07 11.77 -10.78
CA ASP A 85 -17.90 11.98 -12.22
C ASP A 85 -16.39 12.19 -12.43
N VAL A 86 -15.63 11.12 -12.66
CA VAL A 86 -14.20 11.17 -12.94
C VAL A 86 -14.07 11.75 -14.34
N GLN A 87 -14.17 13.08 -14.43
CA GLN A 87 -14.14 13.81 -15.69
C GLN A 87 -12.75 13.78 -16.34
N SER A 88 -11.68 13.50 -15.60
CA SER A 88 -10.34 13.28 -16.17
C SER A 88 -9.40 12.43 -15.28
N PRO A 89 -8.57 11.54 -15.87
CA PRO A 89 -7.47 10.83 -15.19
C PRO A 89 -6.48 11.74 -14.46
N GLU A 90 -6.40 13.00 -14.90
CA GLU A 90 -5.56 14.02 -14.28
C GLU A 90 -6.03 14.39 -12.87
N LEU A 91 -7.35 14.39 -12.62
CA LEU A 91 -7.91 14.65 -11.28
C LEU A 91 -7.59 13.51 -10.30
N LEU A 92 -7.52 12.27 -10.77
CA LEU A 92 -7.11 11.13 -9.95
C LEU A 92 -5.68 11.30 -9.47
N VAL A 93 -4.74 11.51 -10.40
CA VAL A 93 -3.31 11.66 -10.06
C VAL A 93 -3.10 12.85 -9.13
N ARG A 94 -3.84 13.94 -9.32
CA ARG A 94 -3.78 15.13 -8.44
C ARG A 94 -4.35 14.88 -7.04
N SER A 95 -5.37 14.04 -6.91
CA SER A 95 -5.95 13.66 -5.62
C SER A 95 -4.96 12.84 -4.83
N LEU A 96 -4.42 11.84 -5.51
CA LEU A 96 -3.39 10.96 -5.03
C LEU A 96 -2.27 11.82 -4.38
N ILE A 97 -1.66 12.77 -5.10
CA ILE A 97 -0.36 13.35 -4.67
C ILE A 97 -0.38 14.04 -3.30
N ARG A 98 -1.50 14.65 -2.94
CA ARG A 98 -1.65 15.40 -1.68
C ARG A 98 -2.19 14.56 -0.53
N LEU A 99 -2.94 13.50 -0.82
CA LEU A 99 -3.69 12.80 0.22
C LEU A 99 -2.79 12.07 1.23
N PRO A 100 -1.67 11.41 0.86
CA PRO A 100 -0.87 10.73 1.86
C PRO A 100 -0.25 11.71 2.87
N ILE A 101 0.20 12.91 2.48
CA ILE A 101 0.67 13.91 3.46
C ILE A 101 -0.47 14.44 4.34
N VAL A 102 -1.70 14.55 3.82
CA VAL A 102 -2.88 14.89 4.64
C VAL A 102 -3.11 13.78 5.69
N MET A 103 -3.06 12.51 5.29
CA MET A 103 -3.24 11.38 6.21
C MET A 103 -2.15 11.31 7.28
N ASP A 104 -0.89 11.48 6.89
CA ASP A 104 0.25 11.51 7.82
C ASP A 104 0.05 12.63 8.86
N CYS A 105 -0.35 13.82 8.40
CA CYS A 105 -0.61 14.95 9.30
C CYS A 105 -1.72 14.66 10.31
N ILE A 106 -2.80 13.98 9.92
CA ILE A 106 -3.90 13.67 10.85
C ILE A 106 -3.42 12.86 12.06
N SER A 107 -2.49 11.94 11.86
CA SER A 107 -1.96 11.11 12.95
C SER A 107 -1.06 11.88 13.93
N GLU A 108 -0.55 13.05 13.55
CA GLU A 108 0.50 13.76 14.28
C GLU A 108 0.21 15.24 14.62
N ILE A 109 -0.83 15.83 14.03
CA ILE A 109 -1.17 17.26 14.20
C ILE A 109 -1.78 17.54 15.58
N GLY A 110 -2.36 16.52 16.22
CA GLY A 110 -3.08 16.64 17.49
C GLY A 110 -4.53 17.09 17.30
N VAL A 111 -5.21 17.35 18.41
CA VAL A 111 -6.65 17.67 18.44
C VAL A 111 -6.93 19.07 18.96
N GLU A 112 -8.06 19.64 18.56
CA GLU A 112 -8.55 20.89 19.11
C GLU A 112 -8.81 20.74 20.62
N HIS A 113 -8.60 21.82 21.38
CA HIS A 113 -8.84 21.88 22.83
C HIS A 113 -7.86 21.14 23.76
N ARG A 114 -6.76 20.56 23.25
CA ARG A 114 -5.68 19.98 24.06
C ARG A 114 -4.32 20.50 23.61
N THR A 115 -3.34 20.49 24.52
CA THR A 115 -1.96 20.68 24.11
C THR A 115 -1.45 19.42 23.40
N ILE A 116 -0.52 19.59 22.47
CA ILE A 116 0.07 18.46 21.74
C ILE A 116 0.78 17.48 22.67
N ASP A 117 1.44 17.99 23.72
CA ASP A 117 2.17 17.16 24.68
C ASP A 117 1.20 16.28 25.47
N ASP A 118 0.13 16.85 26.01
CA ASP A 118 -0.89 16.12 26.77
C ASP A 118 -1.60 15.06 25.89
N TYR A 119 -1.88 15.40 24.63
CA TYR A 119 -2.52 14.46 23.70
C TYR A 119 -1.56 13.32 23.33
N THR A 120 -0.29 13.63 23.02
CA THR A 120 0.70 12.62 22.64
C THR A 120 1.03 11.68 23.80
N GLU A 121 1.10 12.19 25.03
CA GLU A 121 1.29 11.36 26.22
C GLU A 121 0.12 10.38 26.42
N ASP A 122 -1.11 10.86 26.27
CA ASP A 122 -2.32 10.05 26.40
C ASP A 122 -2.42 8.95 25.31
N VAL A 123 -2.08 9.27 24.06
CA VAL A 123 -1.96 8.29 22.97
C VAL A 123 -0.93 7.22 23.32
N LYS A 124 0.24 7.59 23.84
CA LYS A 124 1.30 6.64 24.21
C LYS A 124 0.93 5.79 25.43
N LEU A 125 0.15 6.32 26.36
CA LEU A 125 -0.26 5.61 27.57
C LEU A 125 -1.33 4.56 27.27
N HIS A 126 -2.23 4.84 26.34
CA HIS A 126 -3.42 4.00 26.10
C HIS A 126 -3.38 3.20 24.80
N THR A 127 -2.53 3.55 23.85
CA THR A 127 -2.44 2.90 22.52
C THR A 127 -0.99 2.58 22.16
N GLY A 128 -0.80 1.67 21.21
CA GLY A 128 0.49 1.46 20.53
C GLY A 128 0.72 2.40 19.35
N GLY A 129 -0.13 3.43 19.20
CA GLY A 129 -0.13 4.37 18.09
C GLY A 129 -1.44 4.39 17.32
N ILE A 130 -1.70 5.51 16.67
CA ILE A 130 -2.81 5.71 15.73
C ILE A 130 -2.19 6.02 14.38
N SER A 131 -2.50 5.22 13.36
CA SER A 131 -2.00 5.42 12.00
C SER A 131 -3.16 5.66 11.08
N VAL A 132 -3.09 6.75 10.32
CA VAL A 132 -4.07 7.12 9.29
C VAL A 132 -3.35 7.12 7.96
N GLY A 133 -3.93 6.52 6.94
CA GLY A 133 -3.28 6.32 5.65
C GLY A 133 -4.26 6.06 4.52
N LEU A 134 -3.70 5.66 3.38
CA LEU A 134 -4.44 5.22 2.21
C LEU A 134 -4.13 3.76 1.90
N GLU A 135 -5.14 3.03 1.48
CA GLU A 135 -5.04 1.66 0.99
C GLU A 135 -5.48 1.65 -0.48
N THR A 136 -4.57 1.26 -1.38
CA THR A 136 -4.89 1.09 -2.80
C THR A 136 -5.28 -0.36 -3.06
N ILE A 137 -6.50 -0.57 -3.56
CA ILE A 137 -7.06 -1.89 -3.84
C ILE A 137 -7.25 -2.03 -5.34
N ILE A 138 -6.48 -2.91 -5.96
CA ILE A 138 -6.61 -3.25 -7.38
C ILE A 138 -7.73 -4.28 -7.55
N ASP A 139 -8.59 -4.13 -8.56
CA ASP A 139 -9.62 -5.14 -8.85
C ASP A 139 -8.95 -6.45 -9.30
N TYR A 140 -9.04 -7.44 -8.42
CA TYR A 140 -8.45 -8.75 -8.63
C TYR A 140 -9.26 -9.64 -9.58
N LYS A 141 -10.55 -9.34 -9.78
CA LYS A 141 -11.52 -10.15 -10.56
C LYS A 141 -11.64 -9.76 -12.03
N GLY A 142 -11.11 -8.61 -12.44
CA GLY A 142 -11.31 -8.08 -13.79
C GLY A 142 -12.79 -7.89 -14.14
N SER A 143 -13.63 -7.61 -13.13
CA SER A 143 -15.08 -7.56 -13.29
C SER A 143 -15.56 -6.13 -13.57
N ASP A 144 -16.71 -6.00 -14.24
CA ASP A 144 -17.46 -4.73 -14.33
C ASP A 144 -18.10 -4.35 -12.99
N ARG A 145 -17.26 -4.16 -11.97
CA ARG A 145 -17.66 -3.41 -10.77
C ARG A 145 -17.50 -1.91 -11.05
N ASP A 146 -18.35 -1.12 -10.40
CA ASP A 146 -18.41 0.35 -10.38
C ASP A 146 -17.15 0.99 -9.73
N LEU A 147 -15.96 0.56 -10.13
CA LEU A 147 -14.66 1.04 -9.66
C LEU A 147 -14.11 1.96 -10.75
N ILE A 148 -14.32 3.28 -10.59
CA ILE A 148 -14.27 4.28 -11.67
C ILE A 148 -12.91 4.98 -11.69
N VAL A 149 -11.80 4.25 -11.65
CA VAL A 149 -10.57 4.84 -12.17
C VAL A 149 -9.77 3.89 -13.02
N ILE A 150 -9.61 4.30 -14.28
CA ILE A 150 -8.93 3.58 -15.34
C ILE A 150 -7.63 4.33 -15.60
N LEU A 151 -6.52 3.82 -15.08
CA LEU A 151 -5.19 4.13 -15.64
C LEU A 151 -4.80 2.93 -16.48
N ASP A 152 -4.63 3.13 -17.79
CA ASP A 152 -4.24 2.09 -18.75
C ASP A 152 -5.04 0.76 -18.62
N ASN A 153 -6.38 0.80 -18.54
CA ASN A 153 -7.27 -0.36 -18.37
C ASN A 153 -7.20 -1.11 -17.01
N GLN A 154 -6.50 -0.61 -15.99
CA GLN A 154 -6.56 -1.16 -14.63
C GLN A 154 -7.58 -0.39 -13.77
N LYS A 155 -8.50 -1.14 -13.14
CA LYS A 155 -9.46 -0.60 -12.16
C LYS A 155 -8.87 -0.73 -10.77
N PHE A 156 -8.77 0.37 -10.03
CA PHE A 156 -8.38 0.38 -8.64
C PHE A 156 -9.23 1.36 -7.82
N SER A 157 -9.29 1.10 -6.53
CA SER A 157 -9.90 1.95 -5.53
C SER A 157 -8.87 2.45 -4.56
N ILE A 158 -9.12 3.62 -3.98
CA ILE A 158 -8.30 4.16 -2.91
C ILE A 158 -9.22 4.41 -1.73
N LEU A 159 -8.93 3.73 -0.63
CA LEU A 159 -9.71 3.79 0.60
C LEU A 159 -8.87 4.46 1.67
N PRO A 160 -9.42 5.38 2.47
CA PRO A 160 -8.75 5.81 3.70
C PRO A 160 -8.72 4.62 4.67
N THR A 161 -7.62 4.45 5.37
CA THR A 161 -7.47 3.43 6.40
C THR A 161 -7.01 4.04 7.71
N ILE A 162 -7.54 3.52 8.81
CA ILE A 162 -7.08 3.85 10.15
C ILE A 162 -6.74 2.54 10.84
N SER A 163 -5.57 2.49 11.48
CA SER A 163 -5.17 1.34 12.26
C SER A 163 -4.64 1.76 13.62
N THR A 164 -4.98 0.99 14.63
CA THR A 164 -4.49 1.17 16.00
C THR A 164 -4.52 -0.15 16.72
N HIS A 165 -3.76 -0.23 17.80
CA HIS A 165 -3.76 -1.38 18.69
C HIS A 165 -3.51 -0.92 20.13
N GLY A 166 -3.93 -1.72 21.09
CA GLY A 166 -3.74 -1.40 22.51
C GLY A 166 -4.08 -2.57 23.42
N LEU A 167 -3.70 -2.46 24.68
CA LEU A 167 -4.05 -3.47 25.68
C LEU A 167 -5.57 -3.51 25.86
N SER A 168 -6.13 -4.71 26.04
CA SER A 168 -7.56 -4.94 26.20
C SER A 168 -8.22 -4.03 27.26
N GLN A 169 -7.51 -3.73 28.36
CA GLN A 169 -7.98 -2.87 29.43
C GLN A 169 -8.10 -1.38 29.04
N ASN A 170 -7.36 -0.93 28.02
CA ASN A 170 -7.31 0.45 27.56
C ASN A 170 -8.25 0.71 26.38
N VAL A 171 -8.95 -0.31 25.88
CA VAL A 171 -9.80 -0.24 24.69
C VAL A 171 -10.83 0.90 24.74
N PRO A 172 -11.52 1.19 25.87
CA PRO A 172 -12.44 2.32 25.92
C PRO A 172 -11.75 3.65 25.59
N ARG A 173 -10.62 3.95 26.25
CA ARG A 173 -9.87 5.20 26.03
C ARG A 173 -9.23 5.25 24.64
N LEU A 174 -8.78 4.11 24.11
CA LEU A 174 -8.25 4.00 22.76
C LEU A 174 -9.31 4.42 21.73
N LEU A 175 -10.56 3.96 21.87
CA LEU A 175 -11.65 4.31 20.96
C LEU A 175 -12.05 5.78 21.08
N ASP A 176 -12.03 6.35 22.30
CA ASP A 176 -12.23 7.78 22.50
C ASP A 176 -11.16 8.60 21.78
N LEU A 177 -9.89 8.19 21.86
CA LEU A 177 -8.79 8.87 21.17
C LEU A 177 -8.94 8.80 19.65
N ILE A 178 -9.39 7.68 19.09
CA ILE A 178 -9.71 7.57 17.67
C ILE A 178 -10.82 8.56 17.30
N ASP A 179 -11.89 8.65 18.08
CA ASP A 179 -12.99 9.58 17.84
C ASP A 179 -12.52 11.05 17.91
N GLU A 180 -11.76 11.42 18.95
CA GLU A 180 -11.14 12.75 19.11
C GLU A 180 -10.28 13.11 17.88
N THR A 181 -9.40 12.19 17.46
CA THR A 181 -8.46 12.40 16.33
C THR A 181 -9.18 12.66 15.02
N LEU A 182 -10.28 11.94 14.77
CA LEU A 182 -10.98 12.03 13.49
C LEU A 182 -11.95 13.22 13.42
N ARG A 183 -12.53 13.64 14.55
CA ARG A 183 -13.54 14.70 14.60
C ARG A 183 -12.95 16.10 14.58
N ILE A 184 -11.87 16.32 15.33
CA ILE A 184 -11.36 17.66 15.62
C ILE A 184 -9.83 17.75 15.46
N PRO A 185 -9.25 17.40 14.30
CA PRO A 185 -7.82 17.58 14.07
C PRO A 185 -7.45 19.07 14.03
N ASN A 186 -6.39 19.46 14.75
CA ASN A 186 -5.99 20.87 14.90
C ASN A 186 -5.16 21.40 13.72
N PHE A 187 -5.77 21.52 12.54
CA PHE A 187 -5.12 22.14 11.37
C PHE A 187 -4.81 23.64 11.53
N SER A 188 -5.29 24.27 12.60
CA SER A 188 -5.02 25.68 12.89
C SER A 188 -3.57 25.91 13.35
N ASP A 189 -2.88 24.89 13.84
CA ASP A 189 -1.45 24.97 14.19
C ASP A 189 -0.56 24.93 12.95
N LYS A 190 -0.41 26.10 12.32
CA LYS A 190 0.44 26.29 11.14
C LYS A 190 1.91 25.93 11.40
N LEU A 191 2.42 26.14 12.61
CA LEU A 191 3.83 25.87 12.93
C LEU A 191 4.08 24.36 12.98
N ARG A 192 3.20 23.61 13.64
CA ARG A 192 3.25 22.15 13.67
C ARG A 192 3.12 21.58 12.27
N LEU A 193 2.15 22.05 11.48
CA LEU A 193 1.96 21.57 10.11
C LEU A 193 3.19 21.82 9.23
N LYS A 194 3.82 23.00 9.33
CA LYS A 194 5.09 23.29 8.65
C LYS A 194 6.18 22.28 9.05
N ASN A 195 6.33 22.02 10.34
CA ASN A 195 7.32 21.06 10.83
C ASN A 195 7.04 19.63 10.34
N LEU A 196 5.77 19.22 10.29
CA LEU A 196 5.37 17.91 9.75
C LEU A 196 5.69 17.78 8.26
N ILE A 197 5.40 18.81 7.46
CA ILE A 197 5.72 18.82 6.02
C ILE A 197 7.25 18.77 5.81
N LEU A 198 8.02 19.57 6.55
CA LEU A 198 9.48 19.58 6.47
C LEU A 198 10.08 18.22 6.88
N SER A 199 9.54 17.62 7.94
CA SER A 199 9.93 16.28 8.42
C SER A 199 9.61 15.19 7.40
N SER A 200 8.40 15.22 6.84
CA SER A 200 7.95 14.26 5.82
C SER A 200 8.78 14.38 4.53
N SER A 201 9.10 15.60 4.08
CA SER A 201 9.98 15.84 2.93
C SER A 201 11.39 15.27 3.15
N SER A 202 11.99 15.57 4.31
CA SER A 202 13.32 15.08 4.67
C SER A 202 13.36 13.55 4.78
N SER A 203 12.32 12.96 5.38
CA SER A 203 12.17 11.50 5.49
C SER A 203 11.96 10.88 4.10
N GLY A 204 11.16 11.50 3.25
CA GLY A 204 10.89 11.04 1.88
C GLY A 204 12.15 11.00 1.00
N ILE A 205 13.00 12.02 1.06
CA ILE A 205 14.30 12.03 0.34
C ILE A 205 15.19 10.87 0.82
N THR A 206 15.23 10.65 2.15
CA THR A 206 15.98 9.53 2.75
C THR A 206 15.41 8.18 2.31
N SER A 207 14.08 8.07 2.22
CA SER A 207 13.38 6.87 1.73
C SER A 207 13.68 6.59 0.26
N ILE A 208 13.84 7.59 -0.61
CA ILE A 208 14.31 7.37 -1.98
C ILE A 208 15.73 6.80 -1.98
N ALA A 209 16.63 7.32 -1.15
CA ALA A 209 18.00 6.83 -1.09
C ALA A 209 18.08 5.36 -0.63
N ASN A 210 17.24 4.97 0.33
CA ASN A 210 17.21 3.61 0.89
C ASN A 210 16.40 2.61 0.04
N SER A 211 15.29 3.06 -0.55
CA SER A 211 14.28 2.22 -1.22
C SER A 211 13.87 2.76 -2.59
N GLY A 212 14.80 3.38 -3.33
CA GLY A 212 14.51 4.01 -4.62
C GLY A 212 13.89 3.09 -5.67
N HIS A 213 14.17 1.78 -5.61
CA HIS A 213 13.56 0.80 -6.49
C HIS A 213 12.02 0.73 -6.30
N SER A 214 11.52 0.83 -5.07
CA SER A 214 10.08 0.86 -4.79
C SER A 214 9.42 2.11 -5.40
N TYR A 215 10.06 3.27 -5.27
CA TYR A 215 9.61 4.51 -5.89
C TYR A 215 9.60 4.43 -7.43
N ALA A 216 10.62 3.81 -8.01
CA ALA A 216 10.69 3.58 -9.45
C ALA A 216 9.60 2.61 -9.95
N ILE A 217 9.31 1.54 -9.20
CA ILE A 217 8.23 0.58 -9.50
C ILE A 217 6.89 1.30 -9.48
N LEU A 218 6.57 2.02 -8.40
CA LEU A 218 5.29 2.73 -8.25
C LEU A 218 5.09 3.73 -9.39
N TYR A 219 6.11 4.53 -9.73
CA TYR A 219 6.00 5.47 -10.85
C TYR A 219 5.82 4.75 -12.20
N ALA A 220 6.52 3.63 -12.41
CA ALA A 220 6.39 2.82 -13.62
C ALA A 220 5.00 2.16 -13.75
N GLU A 221 4.32 1.91 -12.62
CA GLU A 221 2.95 1.39 -12.53
C GLU A 221 1.89 2.49 -12.60
N ALA A 222 2.27 3.72 -12.94
CA ALA A 222 1.42 4.90 -12.95
C ALA A 222 0.81 5.28 -11.59
N LEU A 223 1.48 4.88 -10.51
CA LEU A 223 1.19 5.30 -9.13
C LEU A 223 2.09 6.45 -8.70
N GLU A 224 1.69 7.07 -7.60
CA GLU A 224 2.24 8.29 -7.00
C GLU A 224 3.76 8.32 -6.79
N GLY A 225 4.33 7.14 -6.54
CA GLY A 225 5.72 6.88 -6.15
C GLY A 225 6.53 8.12 -5.81
N ILE A 226 7.32 8.57 -6.78
CA ILE A 226 8.25 9.69 -6.62
C ILE A 226 7.58 11.07 -6.75
N THR A 227 6.42 11.16 -7.39
CA THR A 227 5.68 12.41 -7.61
C THR A 227 5.29 13.10 -6.30
N GLN A 228 4.94 12.31 -5.27
CA GLN A 228 4.67 12.84 -3.94
C GLN A 228 5.87 13.60 -3.35
N ILE A 229 7.10 13.16 -3.63
CA ILE A 229 8.32 13.83 -3.13
C ILE A 229 8.53 15.18 -3.79
N PHE A 230 8.24 15.29 -5.09
CA PHE A 230 8.25 16.58 -5.79
C PHE A 230 7.20 17.54 -5.24
N TYR A 231 6.03 17.02 -4.83
CA TYR A 231 5.01 17.83 -4.17
C TYR A 231 5.45 18.32 -2.79
N LEU A 232 6.06 17.45 -1.98
CA LEU A 232 6.60 17.83 -0.67
C LEU A 232 7.72 18.88 -0.79
N ASP A 233 8.62 18.72 -1.77
CA ASP A 233 9.67 19.70 -2.06
C ASP A 233 9.07 21.06 -2.47
N HIS A 234 8.03 21.04 -3.32
CA HIS A 234 7.30 22.25 -3.66
C HIS A 234 6.72 22.93 -2.43
N LEU A 235 6.06 22.20 -1.51
CA LEU A 235 5.56 22.76 -0.26
C LEU A 235 6.70 23.33 0.60
N CYS A 236 7.84 22.65 0.69
CA CYS A 236 9.01 23.15 1.42
C CYS A 236 9.55 24.46 0.83
N SER A 237 9.51 24.62 -0.50
CA SER A 237 9.88 25.87 -1.16
C SER A 237 8.94 27.03 -0.78
N LEU A 238 7.64 26.76 -0.63
CA LEU A 238 6.65 27.74 -0.18
C LEU A 238 6.85 28.12 1.29
N ILE A 239 7.25 27.16 2.15
CA ILE A 239 7.54 27.37 3.58
C ILE A 239 8.79 28.23 3.79
N SER A 240 9.80 28.08 2.93
CA SER A 240 11.11 28.75 3.07
C SER A 240 11.10 30.24 2.68
N CYS A 241 9.98 30.74 2.16
CA CYS A 241 9.80 32.16 1.85
C CYS A 241 9.75 32.99 3.14
N LYS A 242 10.49 34.11 3.20
CA LYS A 242 10.67 34.93 4.43
C LYS A 242 9.41 35.64 4.92
N ASP A 243 8.45 35.88 4.03
CA ASP A 243 7.16 36.50 4.32
C ASP A 243 6.05 35.45 4.45
N GLU A 244 4.94 35.80 5.10
CA GLU A 244 3.72 34.97 5.08
C GLU A 244 3.32 34.72 3.62
N ASN A 245 3.48 33.47 3.18
CA ASN A 245 3.17 33.08 1.81
C ASN A 245 1.68 32.74 1.70
N PRO A 246 0.85 33.56 1.03
CA PRO A 246 -0.58 33.30 0.88
C PRO A 246 -0.87 31.99 0.14
N ASP A 247 0.09 31.49 -0.67
CA ASP A 247 -0.05 30.22 -1.37
C ASP A 247 0.16 29.01 -0.44
N LEU A 248 0.99 29.15 0.61
CA LEU A 248 1.08 28.13 1.65
C LEU A 248 -0.22 28.06 2.45
N ASP A 249 -0.76 29.20 2.87
CA ASP A 249 -2.03 29.26 3.60
C ASP A 249 -3.18 28.70 2.76
N ARG A 250 -3.18 28.97 1.44
CA ARG A 250 -4.11 28.35 0.49
C ARG A 250 -3.93 26.83 0.44
N SER A 251 -2.69 26.33 0.46
CA SER A 251 -2.40 24.89 0.41
C SER A 251 -2.81 24.17 1.70
N VAL A 252 -2.54 24.78 2.86
CA VAL A 252 -3.01 24.29 4.17
C VAL A 252 -4.54 24.26 4.24
N LEU A 253 -5.21 25.29 3.74
CA LEU A 253 -6.68 25.30 3.66
C LEU A 253 -7.22 24.17 2.79
N LYS A 254 -6.46 23.71 1.77
CA LYS A 254 -6.85 22.52 0.99
C LYS A 254 -6.79 21.26 1.86
N PHE A 255 -5.80 21.10 2.74
CA PHE A 255 -5.67 19.91 3.60
C PHE A 255 -6.89 19.72 4.51
N THR A 256 -7.35 20.80 5.16
CA THR A 256 -8.56 20.76 6.00
C THR A 256 -9.78 20.35 5.18
N LYS A 257 -9.98 20.96 4.01
CA LYS A 257 -11.10 20.62 3.12
C LYS A 257 -11.02 19.21 2.57
N ASP A 258 -9.82 18.70 2.34
CA ASP A 258 -9.59 17.33 1.88
C ASP A 258 -9.96 16.33 2.95
N TRP A 259 -9.51 16.58 4.18
CA TRP A 259 -9.90 15.78 5.32
C TRP A 259 -11.42 15.81 5.53
N GLU A 260 -12.05 16.98 5.55
CA GLU A 260 -13.50 17.13 5.65
C GLU A 260 -14.23 16.35 4.56
N ALA A 261 -13.77 16.42 3.31
CA ALA A 261 -14.37 15.69 2.19
C ALA A 261 -14.22 14.16 2.33
N ILE A 262 -13.07 13.68 2.79
CA ILE A 262 -12.84 12.25 3.11
C ILE A 262 -13.81 11.81 4.21
N VAL A 263 -13.91 12.61 5.27
CA VAL A 263 -14.80 12.33 6.39
C VAL A 263 -16.26 12.25 5.94
N CYS A 264 -16.71 13.21 5.14
CA CYS A 264 -18.08 13.28 4.64
C CYS A 264 -18.44 12.13 3.69
N ARG A 265 -17.47 11.58 2.95
CA ARG A 265 -17.68 10.41 2.08
C ARG A 265 -17.81 9.09 2.85
N GLY A 266 -17.46 9.09 4.14
CA GLY A 266 -17.55 7.93 5.02
C GLY A 266 -16.18 7.31 5.29
N ILE A 267 -15.61 7.66 6.44
CA ILE A 267 -14.33 7.12 6.93
C ILE A 267 -14.42 5.62 7.26
N CYS A 268 -15.63 5.07 7.39
CA CYS A 268 -15.84 3.69 7.78
C CYS A 268 -16.95 3.06 6.92
N ASP A 269 -16.54 2.21 5.97
CA ASP A 269 -17.36 1.22 5.24
C ASP A 269 -17.39 -0.09 6.04
N ARG A 270 -16.19 -0.52 6.45
CA ARG A 270 -15.98 -1.76 7.19
C ARG A 270 -14.81 -1.61 8.13
N PHE A 271 -14.84 -2.37 9.21
CA PHE A 271 -13.74 -2.42 10.16
C PHE A 271 -13.52 -3.86 10.62
N SER A 272 -12.29 -4.13 11.04
CA SER A 272 -11.89 -5.40 11.63
C SER A 272 -11.42 -5.21 13.05
N ILE A 273 -11.79 -6.15 13.92
CA ILE A 273 -11.36 -6.22 15.32
C ILE A 273 -10.80 -7.61 15.59
N LEU A 274 -9.57 -7.63 16.08
CA LEU A 274 -8.90 -8.85 16.53
C LEU A 274 -8.54 -8.68 18.00
N GLY A 275 -8.87 -9.66 18.84
CA GLY A 275 -8.53 -9.63 20.27
C GLY A 275 -8.55 -11.01 20.92
N ALA A 276 -8.25 -11.06 22.22
CA ALA A 276 -8.21 -12.31 22.99
C ALA A 276 -9.55 -12.71 23.62
N GLU A 277 -10.46 -11.75 23.85
CA GLU A 277 -11.71 -11.95 24.59
C GLU A 277 -12.93 -11.47 23.78
N ASP A 278 -13.90 -12.37 23.58
CA ASP A 278 -15.13 -12.08 22.82
C ASP A 278 -15.93 -10.91 23.39
N SER A 279 -15.97 -10.78 24.72
CA SER A 279 -16.69 -9.71 25.43
C SER A 279 -16.13 -8.33 25.10
N ILE A 280 -14.81 -8.19 25.10
CA ILE A 280 -14.11 -6.93 24.79
C ILE A 280 -14.24 -6.60 23.32
N ILE A 281 -14.11 -7.60 22.44
CA ILE A 281 -14.32 -7.45 20.99
C ILE A 281 -15.75 -6.97 20.71
N ALA A 282 -16.75 -7.58 21.33
CA ALA A 282 -18.15 -7.20 21.16
C ALA A 282 -18.39 -5.76 21.65
N SER A 283 -17.90 -5.40 22.85
CA SER A 283 -18.01 -4.04 23.38
C SER A 283 -17.33 -3.00 22.49
N ALA A 284 -16.15 -3.32 21.96
CA ALA A 284 -15.42 -2.45 21.04
C ALA A 284 -16.17 -2.29 19.71
N ALA A 285 -16.71 -3.38 19.16
CA ALA A 285 -17.50 -3.35 17.94
C ALA A 285 -18.74 -2.46 18.10
N GLU A 286 -19.46 -2.58 19.21
CA GLU A 286 -20.61 -1.73 19.54
C GLU A 286 -20.23 -0.25 19.60
N THR A 287 -19.12 0.07 20.27
CA THR A 287 -18.60 1.44 20.37
C THR A 287 -18.21 2.00 18.99
N VAL A 288 -17.53 1.21 18.16
CA VAL A 288 -17.18 1.61 16.78
C VAL A 288 -18.45 1.78 15.94
N PHE A 289 -19.43 0.89 16.07
CA PHE A 289 -20.73 1.07 15.43
C PHE A 289 -21.38 2.38 15.87
N ASP A 290 -21.32 2.77 17.14
CA ASP A 290 -21.95 4.00 17.63
C ASP A 290 -21.23 5.26 17.14
N ILE A 291 -19.88 5.27 17.19
CA ILE A 291 -19.03 6.34 16.64
C ILE A 291 -19.39 6.65 15.19
N PHE A 292 -19.58 5.60 14.40
CA PHE A 292 -19.83 5.74 12.97
C PHE A 292 -21.31 5.72 12.60
N SER A 293 -22.27 5.19 13.37
CA SER A 293 -23.69 5.11 12.90
C SER A 293 -24.46 6.43 13.03
N ASN A 294 -24.20 7.23 14.06
CA ASN A 294 -24.99 8.42 14.40
C ASN A 294 -24.50 9.71 13.72
N GLY A 295 -24.31 9.68 12.40
CA GLY A 295 -23.81 10.82 11.61
C GLY A 295 -22.28 10.88 11.44
N GLY A 296 -21.52 9.97 12.07
CA GLY A 296 -20.07 9.86 11.93
C GLY A 296 -19.28 11.10 12.39
N PRO A 297 -17.94 11.13 12.17
CA PRO A 297 -17.07 12.23 12.59
C PRO A 297 -17.44 13.62 12.06
N LEU A 298 -18.25 13.73 11.01
CA LEU A 298 -18.94 14.96 10.65
C LEU A 298 -20.32 14.59 10.12
N ALA A 299 -21.38 14.99 10.83
CA ALA A 299 -22.73 15.04 10.26
C ALA A 299 -22.76 16.13 9.18
N CYS A 300 -22.22 15.82 8.00
CA CYS A 300 -22.09 16.80 6.92
C CYS A 300 -23.48 17.14 6.39
N LYS A 301 -23.84 18.42 6.50
CA LYS A 301 -24.98 19.01 5.81
C LYS A 301 -24.86 18.65 4.32
N ALA A 302 -25.94 18.10 3.77
CA ALA A 302 -26.06 17.71 2.37
C ALA A 302 -25.55 18.82 1.44
N GLY A 303 -24.38 18.59 0.85
CA GLY A 303 -23.79 19.41 -0.19
C GLY A 303 -22.60 18.63 -0.71
N GLY A 304 -22.78 17.96 -1.84
CA GLY A 304 -21.76 17.09 -2.44
C GLY A 304 -20.42 17.83 -2.56
N THR A 305 -19.47 17.50 -1.69
CA THR A 305 -18.14 18.09 -1.69
C THR A 305 -17.30 17.31 -2.70
N ARG A 306 -17.26 17.82 -3.94
CA ARG A 306 -16.10 17.56 -4.80
C ARG A 306 -14.87 17.98 -4.01
N LEU A 307 -13.89 17.09 -3.91
CA LEU A 307 -12.58 17.45 -3.39
C LEU A 307 -12.10 18.71 -4.17
N PRO A 308 -11.66 19.77 -3.49
CA PRO A 308 -11.25 20.99 -4.17
C PRO A 308 -9.94 20.72 -4.91
N PHE A 309 -9.97 20.65 -6.24
CA PHE A 309 -8.78 20.45 -7.07
C PHE A 309 -8.52 21.69 -7.93
N SER A 310 -7.27 22.15 -7.98
CA SER A 310 -6.85 23.23 -8.89
C SER A 310 -5.82 22.73 -9.90
N GLU A 311 -6.02 23.05 -11.17
CA GLU A 311 -5.12 22.72 -12.29
C GLU A 311 -3.71 23.30 -12.16
N GLU A 312 -3.57 24.44 -11.48
CA GLU A 312 -2.31 25.21 -11.41
C GLU A 312 -1.14 24.44 -10.76
N ASP A 313 -1.41 23.63 -9.73
CA ASP A 313 -0.38 22.92 -8.96
C ASP A 313 0.22 21.73 -9.72
N ALA A 314 -0.52 21.18 -10.70
CA ALA A 314 -0.19 19.92 -11.37
C ALA A 314 0.74 20.09 -12.58
N SER A 315 0.70 21.25 -13.24
CA SER A 315 1.51 21.54 -14.44
C SER A 315 3.02 21.38 -14.22
N LYS A 316 3.47 21.43 -12.96
CA LYS A 316 4.88 21.39 -12.55
C LYS A 316 5.32 20.03 -12.01
N LEU A 317 4.39 19.10 -11.75
CA LEU A 317 4.70 17.83 -11.12
C LEU A 317 4.96 16.74 -12.16
N PRO A 318 5.91 15.81 -11.91
CA PRO A 318 6.15 14.69 -12.79
C PRO A 318 5.01 13.68 -12.63
N ILE A 319 4.00 13.74 -13.50
CA ILE A 319 2.91 12.78 -13.53
C ILE A 319 3.32 11.57 -14.39
N PRO A 320 3.10 10.33 -13.91
CA PRO A 320 3.25 9.15 -14.74
C PRO A 320 2.33 9.19 -15.97
N ASP A 321 2.93 9.10 -17.15
CA ASP A 321 2.26 9.11 -18.46
C ASP A 321 2.60 7.86 -19.29
N GLY A 322 3.26 6.88 -18.66
CA GLY A 322 3.76 5.66 -19.29
C GLY A 322 5.02 5.86 -20.13
N THR A 323 5.65 7.04 -20.11
CA THR A 323 6.93 7.28 -20.79
C THR A 323 8.12 6.87 -19.93
N ASN A 324 9.17 6.36 -20.57
CA ASN A 324 10.40 6.04 -19.87
C ASN A 324 11.02 7.30 -19.27
N THR A 325 11.29 7.28 -17.97
CA THR A 325 11.66 8.47 -17.20
C THR A 325 12.94 8.26 -16.41
N TYR A 326 13.89 9.20 -16.52
CA TYR A 326 15.10 9.28 -15.71
C TYR A 326 14.99 10.46 -14.74
N PHE A 327 15.01 10.14 -13.45
CA PHE A 327 15.04 11.09 -12.35
C PHE A 327 16.48 11.31 -11.88
N ASP A 328 17.01 12.49 -12.16
CA ASP A 328 18.37 12.88 -11.84
C ASP A 328 18.47 13.33 -10.39
N PHE A 329 18.98 12.46 -9.53
CA PHE A 329 19.25 12.71 -8.11
C PHE A 329 20.74 12.55 -7.83
N PRO A 330 21.31 13.30 -6.87
CA PRO A 330 22.74 13.23 -6.56
C PRO A 330 23.09 12.01 -5.68
N PHE A 331 22.57 10.83 -6.03
CA PHE A 331 22.84 9.58 -5.32
C PHE A 331 24.00 8.81 -5.95
N PRO A 332 24.83 8.13 -5.14
CA PRO A 332 25.97 7.35 -5.63
C PRO A 332 25.55 6.05 -6.35
N VAL A 333 24.30 5.62 -6.18
CA VAL A 333 23.74 4.41 -6.77
C VAL A 333 22.42 4.76 -7.46
N SER A 334 22.13 4.06 -8.56
CA SER A 334 20.88 4.21 -9.29
C SER A 334 19.94 3.04 -9.01
N SER A 335 18.69 3.35 -8.74
CA SER A 335 17.59 2.39 -8.69
C SER A 335 16.88 2.35 -10.02
N THR A 336 16.57 1.15 -10.51
CA THR A 336 15.91 0.96 -11.81
C THR A 336 14.71 0.05 -11.66
N ALA A 337 13.62 0.39 -12.34
CA ALA A 337 12.44 -0.46 -12.44
C ALA A 337 11.93 -0.48 -13.88
N THR A 338 11.38 -1.62 -14.28
CA THR A 338 10.59 -1.73 -15.50
C THR A 338 9.32 -2.50 -15.18
N SER A 339 8.18 -1.86 -15.43
CA SER A 339 6.87 -2.45 -15.21
C SER A 339 6.22 -2.79 -16.55
N PHE A 340 5.61 -3.97 -16.62
CA PHE A 340 4.89 -4.45 -17.81
C PHE A 340 3.45 -4.75 -17.43
N MET A 341 2.52 -4.36 -18.29
CA MET A 341 1.12 -4.75 -18.12
C MET A 341 0.95 -6.24 -18.43
N THR A 342 0.36 -6.98 -17.49
CA THR A 342 0.11 -8.42 -17.63
C THR A 342 -1.37 -8.73 -17.49
N VAL A 343 -1.77 -9.53 -16.50
CA VAL A 343 -3.16 -9.96 -16.27
C VAL A 343 -3.54 -9.87 -14.79
N PRO A 344 -4.83 -9.64 -14.46
CA PRO A 344 -5.30 -9.62 -13.07
C PRO A 344 -5.09 -10.93 -12.32
N TRP A 345 -5.23 -10.89 -10.99
CA TRP A 345 -4.97 -12.04 -10.13
C TRP A 345 -5.88 -13.25 -10.39
N CYS A 346 -7.15 -13.05 -10.76
CA CYS A 346 -8.06 -14.17 -11.04
C CYS A 346 -7.79 -14.88 -12.37
N ASP A 347 -7.02 -14.25 -13.27
CA ASP A 347 -6.74 -14.77 -14.61
C ASP A 347 -5.94 -16.09 -14.57
N ASP A 348 -6.24 -16.99 -15.51
CA ASP A 348 -5.58 -18.29 -15.62
C ASP A 348 -4.10 -18.20 -15.98
N ASP A 349 -3.68 -17.10 -16.62
CA ASP A 349 -2.28 -16.84 -16.98
C ASP A 349 -1.50 -16.14 -15.87
N SER A 350 -2.16 -15.56 -14.86
CA SER A 350 -1.51 -14.87 -13.72
C SER A 350 -0.48 -15.76 -12.99
N PRO A 351 -0.76 -17.04 -12.68
CA PRO A 351 0.23 -17.96 -12.10
C PRO A 351 1.49 -18.14 -12.95
N LYS A 352 1.37 -18.05 -14.28
CA LYS A 352 2.47 -18.31 -15.22
C LYS A 352 3.48 -17.16 -15.28
N PHE A 353 3.09 -15.93 -14.89
CA PHE A 353 3.96 -14.75 -14.91
C PHE A 353 4.96 -14.65 -13.76
N LYS A 354 4.69 -15.25 -12.60
CA LYS A 354 5.35 -14.93 -11.31
C LYS A 354 6.87 -15.14 -11.28
N LYS A 355 7.46 -15.85 -12.25
CA LYS A 355 8.92 -15.93 -12.50
C LYS A 355 9.32 -15.96 -13.98
N SER A 356 8.37 -15.97 -14.90
CA SER A 356 8.66 -16.17 -16.33
C SER A 356 9.45 -15.01 -16.94
N ILE A 357 9.26 -13.78 -16.44
CA ILE A 357 9.97 -12.58 -16.92
C ILE A 357 11.49 -12.67 -16.69
N GLY A 358 11.94 -13.30 -15.60
CA GLY A 358 13.37 -13.51 -15.35
C GLY A 358 14.00 -14.44 -16.39
N TRP A 359 13.27 -15.46 -16.82
CA TRP A 359 13.70 -16.41 -17.85
C TRP A 359 13.68 -15.83 -19.27
N ILE A 360 12.86 -14.79 -19.53
CA ILE A 360 12.94 -14.02 -20.79
C ILE A 360 14.33 -13.41 -20.96
N LYS A 361 14.99 -13.03 -19.86
CA LYS A 361 16.29 -12.35 -19.87
C LYS A 361 17.49 -13.30 -19.87
N SER A 362 17.31 -14.59 -19.59
CA SER A 362 18.39 -15.58 -19.66
C SER A 362 18.48 -16.13 -21.08
N GLU A 363 19.51 -15.72 -21.83
CA GLU A 363 19.71 -16.07 -23.25
C GLU A 363 20.05 -17.56 -23.48
N ASP A 364 20.36 -18.33 -22.44
CA ASP A 364 20.79 -19.72 -22.58
C ASP A 364 19.66 -20.72 -22.29
N ASN A 365 19.10 -21.30 -23.35
CA ASN A 365 18.23 -22.51 -23.40
C ASN A 365 16.83 -22.45 -22.75
N GLY A 366 16.43 -21.32 -22.17
CA GLY A 366 15.12 -21.18 -21.53
C GLY A 366 14.95 -22.08 -20.30
N PRO A 367 13.79 -22.03 -19.62
CA PRO A 367 13.61 -22.76 -18.38
C PRO A 367 13.63 -24.27 -18.60
N ASN A 368 14.26 -25.00 -17.68
CA ASN A 368 14.16 -26.45 -17.55
C ASN A 368 13.16 -26.85 -16.44
N ASP A 369 12.88 -28.14 -16.28
CA ASP A 369 11.92 -28.62 -15.28
C ASP A 369 12.40 -28.39 -13.83
N GLN A 370 13.72 -28.40 -13.60
CA GLN A 370 14.32 -28.09 -12.30
C GLN A 370 14.14 -26.62 -11.93
N ASP A 371 14.32 -25.70 -12.88
CA ASP A 371 14.10 -24.26 -12.67
C ASP A 371 12.64 -23.98 -12.30
N ILE A 372 11.70 -24.73 -12.88
CA ILE A 372 10.27 -24.62 -12.54
C ILE A 372 9.98 -25.15 -11.15
N LEU A 373 10.59 -26.27 -10.77
CA LEU A 373 10.47 -26.79 -9.41
C LEU A 373 10.99 -25.77 -8.39
N GLU A 374 12.18 -25.22 -8.61
CA GLU A 374 12.77 -24.19 -7.75
C GLU A 374 11.95 -22.89 -7.75
N ALA A 375 11.35 -22.53 -8.89
CA ALA A 375 10.42 -21.43 -9.01
C ALA A 375 9.19 -21.63 -8.12
N LYS A 376 8.56 -22.81 -8.20
CA LYS A 376 7.42 -23.19 -7.37
C LYS A 376 7.80 -23.18 -5.89
N LEU A 377 8.89 -23.84 -5.51
CA LEU A 377 9.36 -23.88 -4.12
C LEU A 377 9.59 -22.48 -3.55
N SER A 378 10.21 -21.59 -4.33
CA SER A 378 10.43 -20.20 -3.93
C SER A 378 9.12 -19.40 -3.79
N ILE A 379 8.15 -19.61 -4.68
CA ILE A 379 6.83 -18.98 -4.58
C ILE A 379 6.11 -19.47 -3.31
N PHE A 380 6.09 -20.77 -3.06
CA PHE A 380 5.40 -21.35 -1.90
C PHE A 380 6.10 -21.05 -0.59
N LYS A 381 7.43 -20.98 -0.56
CA LYS A 381 8.19 -20.48 0.59
C LYS A 381 7.75 -19.08 1.02
N SER A 382 7.49 -18.19 0.06
CA SER A 382 7.01 -16.84 0.36
C SER A 382 5.52 -16.80 0.73
N MET A 383 4.71 -17.66 0.10
CA MET A 383 3.25 -17.69 0.30
C MET A 383 2.87 -18.33 1.64
N ASP A 384 3.61 -19.36 2.05
CA ASP A 384 3.38 -20.13 3.27
C ASP A 384 4.29 -19.68 4.42
N ALA A 385 4.96 -18.53 4.27
CA ALA A 385 5.73 -17.92 5.33
C ALA A 385 4.82 -17.65 6.54
N PRO A 386 5.34 -17.79 7.79
CA PRO A 386 4.56 -17.43 8.97
C PRO A 386 4.15 -15.96 8.89
N VAL A 387 2.89 -15.70 9.18
CA VAL A 387 2.30 -14.37 9.17
C VAL A 387 1.93 -14.02 10.61
N ASP A 388 2.15 -12.77 11.00
CA ASP A 388 1.79 -12.26 12.32
C ASP A 388 0.27 -12.34 12.56
N ILE A 389 -0.11 -12.45 13.83
CA ILE A 389 -1.49 -12.70 14.24
C ILE A 389 -2.46 -11.62 13.71
N ASP A 390 -2.02 -10.37 13.67
CA ASP A 390 -2.77 -9.19 13.21
C ASP A 390 -2.93 -9.13 11.69
N SER A 391 -1.98 -9.71 10.97
CA SER A 391 -1.95 -9.79 9.51
C SER A 391 -2.76 -10.98 8.98
N LEU A 392 -2.99 -12.01 9.79
CA LEU A 392 -3.82 -13.15 9.41
C LEU A 392 -5.24 -12.71 9.02
N GLY A 393 -5.71 -13.11 7.84
CA GLY A 393 -7.07 -12.81 7.36
C GLY A 393 -7.28 -11.38 6.82
N MET A 394 -6.26 -10.52 6.88
CA MET A 394 -6.31 -9.18 6.30
C MET A 394 -6.52 -9.20 4.78
N THR A 395 -6.05 -10.23 4.07
CA THR A 395 -6.29 -10.37 2.62
C THR A 395 -7.79 -10.48 2.30
N GLU A 396 -8.57 -11.20 3.11
CA GLU A 396 -10.03 -11.27 2.94
C GLU A 396 -10.68 -9.93 3.33
N PHE A 397 -10.24 -9.31 4.42
CA PHE A 397 -10.81 -8.04 4.89
C PHE A 397 -10.56 -6.87 3.92
N ILE A 398 -9.32 -6.72 3.45
CA ILE A 398 -8.88 -5.62 2.58
C ILE A 398 -9.30 -5.91 1.14
N HIS A 399 -8.79 -7.00 0.55
CA HIS A 399 -8.93 -7.30 -0.87
C HIS A 399 -10.16 -8.14 -1.21
N ARG A 400 -10.91 -8.63 -0.21
CA ARG A 400 -12.08 -9.51 -0.39
C ARG A 400 -11.77 -10.83 -1.10
N ILE A 401 -10.51 -11.25 -1.07
CA ILE A 401 -10.06 -12.54 -1.61
C ILE A 401 -10.29 -13.61 -0.55
N SER A 402 -11.15 -14.59 -0.85
CA SER A 402 -11.51 -15.64 0.12
C SER A 402 -10.43 -16.72 0.26
N SER A 403 -10.50 -17.54 1.31
CA SER A 403 -9.67 -18.75 1.44
C SER A 403 -9.81 -19.68 0.26
N GLU A 404 -11.04 -19.88 -0.24
CA GLU A 404 -11.31 -20.78 -1.36
C GLU A 404 -10.68 -20.26 -2.66
N GLU A 405 -10.70 -18.94 -2.89
CA GLU A 405 -10.05 -18.31 -4.03
C GLU A 405 -8.53 -18.48 -3.96
N ARG A 406 -7.92 -18.31 -2.76
CA ARG A 406 -6.48 -18.52 -2.55
C ARG A 406 -6.08 -19.98 -2.76
N ASP A 407 -6.85 -20.91 -2.22
CA ASP A 407 -6.68 -22.35 -2.43
C ASP A 407 -6.80 -22.74 -3.91
N ALA A 408 -7.76 -22.16 -4.63
CA ALA A 408 -7.92 -22.37 -6.06
C ALA A 408 -6.69 -21.87 -6.83
N ARG A 409 -6.18 -20.68 -6.49
CA ARG A 409 -4.95 -20.15 -7.09
C ARG A 409 -3.73 -21.00 -6.76
N ARG A 410 -3.62 -21.49 -5.52
CA ARG A 410 -2.56 -22.42 -5.11
C ARG A 410 -2.53 -23.66 -5.99
N LYS A 411 -3.69 -24.28 -6.25
CA LYS A 411 -3.81 -25.43 -7.16
C LYS A 411 -3.36 -25.10 -8.58
N LYS A 412 -3.75 -23.93 -9.10
CA LYS A 412 -3.31 -23.46 -10.43
C LYS A 412 -1.79 -23.26 -10.49
N LEU A 413 -1.18 -22.68 -9.46
CA LEU A 413 0.29 -22.51 -9.36
C LEU A 413 1.03 -23.86 -9.34
N LEU A 414 0.49 -24.85 -8.63
CA LEU A 414 1.06 -26.20 -8.58
C LEU A 414 0.97 -26.89 -9.96
N SER A 415 -0.09 -26.65 -10.72
CA SER A 415 -0.31 -27.29 -12.03
C SER A 415 0.46 -26.67 -13.19
N VAL A 416 1.08 -25.49 -13.03
CA VAL A 416 1.84 -24.84 -14.11
C VAL A 416 2.96 -25.74 -14.63
N THR A 417 3.01 -25.95 -15.95
CA THR A 417 4.05 -26.74 -16.63
C THR A 417 5.03 -25.88 -17.41
N LEU A 418 6.15 -26.49 -17.84
CA LEU A 418 7.11 -25.82 -18.72
C LEU A 418 6.50 -25.39 -20.05
N HIS A 419 5.58 -26.20 -20.57
CA HIS A 419 4.90 -25.90 -21.82
C HIS A 419 4.06 -24.63 -21.68
N ASP A 420 3.28 -24.50 -20.60
CA ASP A 420 2.42 -23.34 -20.34
C ASP A 420 3.22 -22.03 -20.27
N ILE A 421 4.40 -22.08 -19.65
CA ILE A 421 5.31 -20.93 -19.54
C ILE A 421 5.85 -20.56 -20.93
N LYS A 422 6.35 -21.54 -21.70
CA LYS A 422 6.87 -21.29 -23.06
C LYS A 422 5.80 -20.74 -23.98
N GLU A 423 4.58 -21.26 -23.91
CA GLU A 423 3.44 -20.76 -24.68
C GLU A 423 3.10 -19.31 -24.29
N LEU A 424 3.01 -19.02 -22.99
CA LEU A 424 2.79 -17.66 -22.50
C LEU A 424 3.88 -16.70 -23.01
N LEU A 425 5.15 -17.10 -22.88
CA LEU A 425 6.29 -16.28 -23.29
C LEU A 425 6.27 -16.00 -24.79
N ASN A 426 5.95 -16.98 -25.64
CA ASN A 426 5.82 -16.77 -27.07
C ASN A 426 4.66 -15.85 -27.44
N ARG A 427 3.55 -15.93 -26.70
CA ARG A 427 2.37 -15.09 -26.93
C ARG A 427 2.59 -13.64 -26.51
N VAL A 428 3.28 -13.43 -25.39
CA VAL A 428 3.50 -12.09 -24.81
C VAL A 428 4.76 -11.44 -25.38
N TRP A 429 5.83 -12.21 -25.59
CA TRP A 429 7.14 -11.72 -26.02
C TRP A 429 7.66 -12.52 -27.24
N PRO A 430 7.04 -12.39 -28.41
CA PRO A 430 7.46 -13.13 -29.60
C PRO A 430 8.88 -12.73 -30.03
N THR A 431 9.73 -13.73 -30.31
CA THR A 431 11.11 -13.54 -30.79
C THR A 431 11.13 -12.69 -32.07
N GLY A 432 11.74 -11.50 -32.01
CA GLY A 432 11.81 -10.55 -33.13
C GLY A 432 10.64 -9.56 -33.24
N GLY A 433 9.65 -9.62 -32.34
CA GLY A 433 8.56 -8.64 -32.23
C GLY A 433 8.82 -7.54 -31.19
N GLN A 434 7.96 -6.52 -31.18
CA GLN A 434 7.89 -5.58 -30.04
C GLN A 434 7.24 -6.31 -28.85
N GLY A 435 7.93 -6.38 -27.71
CA GLY A 435 7.37 -6.89 -26.46
C GLY A 435 6.23 -6.00 -25.93
N PRO A 436 5.52 -6.42 -24.86
CA PRO A 436 4.51 -5.61 -24.18
C PRO A 436 5.01 -4.21 -23.91
N LYS A 437 4.12 -3.24 -24.10
CA LYS A 437 4.34 -1.84 -23.70
C LYS A 437 4.69 -1.85 -22.21
N GLY A 438 5.91 -1.43 -21.89
CA GLY A 438 6.42 -1.32 -20.54
C GLY A 438 6.89 0.11 -20.29
N CYS A 439 6.86 0.51 -19.01
CA CYS A 439 7.40 1.77 -18.54
C CYS A 439 8.67 1.48 -17.76
N SER A 440 9.78 2.13 -18.12
CA SER A 440 11.06 2.01 -17.41
C SER A 440 11.40 3.31 -16.70
N VAL A 441 11.80 3.19 -15.44
CA VAL A 441 12.12 4.33 -14.58
C VAL A 441 13.49 4.11 -13.95
N ILE A 442 14.30 5.15 -13.97
CA ILE A 442 15.62 5.17 -13.31
C ILE A 442 15.64 6.36 -12.35
N ILE A 443 16.10 6.14 -11.12
CA ILE A 443 16.28 7.17 -10.10
C ILE A 443 17.74 7.11 -9.63
N GLY A 444 18.49 8.18 -9.79
CA GLY A 444 19.89 8.26 -9.36
C GLY A 444 20.67 9.30 -10.16
N GLY A 445 22.00 9.28 -10.06
CA GLY A 445 22.85 10.29 -10.68
C GLY A 445 23.97 9.69 -11.53
N GLY A 446 24.58 10.52 -12.37
CA GLY A 446 25.82 10.18 -13.07
C GLY A 446 25.67 9.25 -14.28
N ILE A 447 24.45 9.08 -14.79
CA ILE A 447 24.16 8.26 -15.99
C ILE A 447 23.63 9.18 -17.09
N SER A 448 24.05 8.94 -18.34
CA SER A 448 23.41 9.54 -19.51
C SER A 448 22.27 8.63 -19.98
N PRO A 449 21.00 8.99 -19.76
CA PRO A 449 19.89 8.19 -20.26
C PRO A 449 19.81 8.25 -21.81
N PRO A 450 19.10 7.30 -22.44
CA PRO A 450 18.84 7.36 -23.88
C PRO A 450 18.10 8.65 -24.29
N ALA A 451 18.31 9.10 -25.54
CA ALA A 451 17.83 10.40 -26.03
C ALA A 451 16.30 10.52 -26.08
N ASP A 452 15.57 9.40 -26.09
CA ASP A 452 14.12 9.29 -26.13
C ASP A 452 13.47 9.30 -24.74
N TRP A 453 14.26 9.34 -23.65
CA TRP A 453 13.75 9.32 -22.29
C TRP A 453 13.41 10.70 -21.76
N ARG A 454 12.35 10.77 -20.95
CA ARG A 454 11.98 11.97 -20.20
C ARG A 454 12.96 12.17 -19.05
N ILE A 455 13.65 13.30 -19.00
CA ILE A 455 14.62 13.63 -17.95
C ILE A 455 14.01 14.64 -16.98
N ILE A 456 14.04 14.33 -15.69
CA ILE A 456 13.48 15.17 -14.62
C ILE A 456 14.53 15.35 -13.53
N LYS A 457 14.89 16.60 -13.23
CA LYS A 457 15.84 16.90 -12.14
C LYS A 457 15.15 16.80 -10.79
N GLY A 458 15.71 16.01 -9.88
CA GLY A 458 15.21 15.84 -8.53
C GLY A 458 15.48 17.04 -7.62
N PRO A 459 14.77 17.14 -6.48
CA PRO A 459 15.06 18.10 -5.41
C PRO A 459 16.53 18.04 -4.95
N GLY A 460 17.14 19.21 -4.73
CA GLY A 460 18.54 19.32 -4.26
C GLY A 460 19.63 19.22 -5.35
N CYS A 461 19.27 18.96 -6.61
CA CYS A 461 20.20 19.13 -7.73
C CYS A 461 20.40 20.63 -8.04
N SER A 462 21.65 21.10 -8.05
CA SER A 462 21.96 22.47 -8.45
C SER A 462 21.45 22.74 -9.87
N GLN A 463 20.70 23.83 -10.06
CA GLN A 463 20.40 24.34 -11.40
C GLN A 463 21.71 24.78 -12.05
N SER A 464 22.27 23.92 -12.89
CA SER A 464 23.33 24.29 -13.84
C SER A 464 22.75 25.01 -15.04
#